data_AF-A0A1B0BZ74-F1
#
_entry.id   AF-A0A1B0BZ74-F1
#
_cell.length_a   1.000
_cell.length_b   1.000
_cell.length_c   1.000
_cell.angle_alpha   90.00
_cell.angle_beta   90.00
_cell.angle_gamma   90.00
#
_symmetry.space_group_name_H-M   'P 1'
#
loop_
_entity.id
_entity.type
_entity.pdbx_description
1 polymer ?
#
loop_
_entity_poly.entity_id
_entity_poly.type
_entity_poly.pdbx_seq_one_letter_code
_entity_poly.pdbx_strand_id
1 'polypeptide(L)'
;MSLTDDETESTDFEKLGENNFQRIRNKITKMSYADGAADGEESVFQSAFDQGYKEGLKAAFEIGKFKYFFNHLDDKLTSEDLLREKEKYLNMNVEEAKEHKQFISLNTREENVSEILEKQQQHVDNLLAKFKAEVPKVADLLNAT
;
A
#
# COMPACT_ATOMS: atom_id res chain seq x y z
N MET A 1 17.37 10.04 79.50
CA MET A 1 17.75 10.84 78.32
C MET A 1 17.08 10.18 77.14
N SER A 2 16.38 10.97 76.32
CA SER A 2 15.21 10.59 75.50
C SER A 2 15.46 9.45 74.51
N LEU A 3 14.51 8.51 74.48
CA LEU A 3 14.22 7.62 73.35
C LEU A 3 13.42 8.44 72.32
N THR A 4 13.99 8.73 71.15
CA THR A 4 13.25 9.08 69.92
C THR A 4 14.27 9.32 68.81
N ASP A 5 14.60 8.30 68.00
CA ASP A 5 15.20 8.50 66.67
C ASP A 5 15.03 7.25 65.76
N ASP A 6 13.99 6.44 65.97
CA ASP A 6 13.68 5.25 65.14
C ASP A 6 12.45 5.47 64.24
N GLU A 7 11.62 6.51 64.49
CA GLU A 7 10.40 6.77 63.72
C GLU A 7 10.63 7.63 62.46
N THR A 8 11.76 8.33 62.37
CA THR A 8 12.11 9.23 61.26
C THR A 8 12.75 8.49 60.08
N GLU A 9 13.58 7.48 60.32
CA GLU A 9 14.22 6.69 59.23
C GLU A 9 13.23 5.79 58.48
N SER A 10 12.30 5.15 59.20
CA SER A 10 11.28 4.28 58.60
C SER A 10 10.38 5.04 57.63
N THR A 11 9.99 6.27 57.99
CA THR A 11 9.08 7.08 57.18
C THR A 11 9.77 7.69 55.95
N ASP A 12 11.08 7.96 56.00
CA ASP A 12 11.84 8.43 54.85
C ASP A 12 12.15 7.31 53.84
N PHE A 13 12.42 6.10 54.32
CA PHE A 13 12.59 4.94 53.44
C PHE A 13 11.29 4.58 52.71
N GLU A 14 10.15 4.60 53.40
CA GLU A 14 8.83 4.38 52.78
C GLU A 14 8.49 5.45 51.74
N LYS A 15 8.74 6.74 52.05
CA LYS A 15 8.54 7.84 51.08
C LYS A 15 9.46 7.72 49.86
N LEU A 16 10.72 7.29 50.04
CA LEU A 16 11.65 7.05 48.94
C LEU A 16 11.18 5.87 48.07
N GLY A 17 10.71 4.79 48.70
CA GLY A 17 10.13 3.63 48.03
C GLY A 17 8.90 4.01 47.19
N GLU A 18 7.96 4.74 47.78
CA GLU A 18 6.74 5.21 47.11
C GLU A 18 7.07 6.15 45.93
N ASN A 19 7.97 7.12 46.14
CA ASN A 19 8.39 8.02 45.06
C ASN A 19 9.09 7.28 43.91
N ASN A 20 9.92 6.28 44.20
CA ASN A 20 10.54 5.46 43.16
C ASN A 20 9.50 4.61 42.42
N PHE A 21 8.56 4.01 43.15
CA PHE A 21 7.48 3.23 42.56
C PHE A 21 6.62 4.08 41.61
N GLN A 22 6.23 5.29 42.03
CA GLN A 22 5.49 6.23 41.18
C GLN A 22 6.29 6.67 39.95
N ARG A 23 7.60 6.89 40.09
CA ARG A 23 8.47 7.22 38.94
C ARG A 23 8.58 6.06 37.94
N ILE A 24 8.72 4.83 38.43
CA ILE A 24 8.76 3.63 37.59
C ILE A 24 7.43 3.46 36.88
N ARG A 25 6.31 3.55 37.60
CA ARG A 25 4.96 3.48 37.02
C ARG A 25 4.74 4.53 35.93
N ASN A 26 5.09 5.79 36.20
CA ASN A 26 4.94 6.87 35.23
C ASN A 26 5.83 6.67 33.98
N LYS A 27 7.04 6.12 34.15
CA LYS A 27 7.90 5.77 33.01
C LYS A 27 7.29 4.65 32.18
N ILE A 28 6.82 3.57 32.82
CA ILE A 28 6.16 2.45 32.15
C ILE A 28 4.93 2.95 31.39
N THR A 29 4.06 3.74 32.01
CA THR A 29 2.86 4.27 31.34
C THR A 29 3.19 5.13 30.12
N LYS A 30 4.22 5.98 30.20
CA LYS A 30 4.67 6.79 29.06
C LYS A 30 5.25 5.95 27.94
N MET A 31 6.06 4.94 28.28
CA MET A 31 6.61 4.00 27.30
C MET A 31 5.49 3.21 26.63
N SER A 32 4.56 2.64 27.40
CA SER A 32 3.41 1.92 26.85
C SER A 32 2.51 2.78 25.96
N TYR A 33 2.34 4.07 26.27
CA TYR A 33 1.60 4.99 25.39
C TYR A 33 2.36 5.26 24.08
N ALA A 34 3.68 5.47 24.16
CA ALA A 34 4.52 5.68 22.98
C ALA A 34 4.54 4.44 22.08
N ASP A 35 4.69 3.25 22.67
CA ASP A 35 4.63 1.97 21.96
C ASP A 35 3.26 1.78 21.30
N GLY A 36 2.17 2.02 22.03
CA GLY A 36 0.82 1.92 21.47
C GLY A 36 0.54 2.93 20.34
N ALA A 37 1.13 4.13 20.40
CA ALA A 37 1.03 5.11 19.32
C ALA A 37 1.81 4.66 18.07
N ALA A 38 3.03 4.13 18.26
CA ALA A 38 3.84 3.59 17.18
C ALA A 38 3.20 2.35 16.55
N ASP A 39 2.67 1.42 17.35
CA ASP A 39 1.93 0.24 16.88
C ASP A 39 0.68 0.65 16.09
N GLY A 40 -0.02 1.70 16.52
CA GLY A 40 -1.17 2.25 15.82
C GLY A 40 -0.78 2.85 14.45
N GLU A 41 0.30 3.62 14.39
CA GLU A 41 0.83 4.19 13.15
C GLU A 41 1.25 3.08 12.17
N GLU A 42 2.02 2.10 12.66
CA GLU A 42 2.46 0.94 11.87
C GLU A 42 1.26 0.13 11.35
N SER A 43 0.25 -0.11 12.19
CA SER A 43 -0.96 -0.84 11.76
C SER A 43 -1.71 -0.11 10.65
N VAL A 44 -1.82 1.22 10.72
CA VAL A 44 -2.46 2.01 9.66
C VAL A 44 -1.63 1.99 8.39
N PHE A 45 -0.31 2.11 8.51
CA PHE A 45 0.61 2.02 7.38
C PHE A 45 0.52 0.67 6.67
N GLN A 46 0.60 -0.44 7.42
CA GLN A 46 0.51 -1.79 6.85
C GLN A 46 -0.84 -2.04 6.17
N SER A 47 -1.94 -1.59 6.78
CA SER A 47 -3.26 -1.71 6.15
C SER A 47 -3.35 -0.94 4.82
N ALA A 48 -2.80 0.27 4.75
CA ALA A 48 -2.78 1.05 3.52
C ALA A 48 -1.84 0.43 2.46
N PHE A 49 -0.68 -0.07 2.90
CA PHE A 49 0.27 -0.77 2.04
C PHE A 49 -0.33 -2.04 1.44
N ASP A 50 -0.93 -2.90 2.25
CA ASP A 50 -1.58 -4.14 1.81
C ASP A 50 -2.69 -3.88 0.80
N GLN A 51 -3.50 -2.85 1.05
CA GLN A 51 -4.55 -2.43 0.12
C GLN A 51 -3.97 -1.94 -1.21
N GLY A 52 -2.96 -1.06 -1.16
CA GLY A 52 -2.29 -0.56 -2.36
C GLY A 52 -1.58 -1.67 -3.14
N TYR A 53 -0.92 -2.61 -2.45
CA TYR A 53 -0.25 -3.75 -3.06
C TYR A 53 -1.25 -4.67 -3.76
N LYS A 54 -2.37 -4.99 -3.10
CA LYS A 54 -3.42 -5.84 -3.67
C LYS A 54 -3.99 -5.26 -4.97
N GLU A 55 -4.39 -3.99 -4.95
CA GLU A 55 -4.96 -3.35 -6.14
C GLU A 55 -3.91 -3.14 -7.23
N GLY A 56 -2.69 -2.73 -6.86
CA GLY A 56 -1.58 -2.57 -7.80
C GLY A 56 -1.18 -3.87 -8.49
N LEU A 57 -1.11 -4.98 -7.74
CA LEU A 57 -0.82 -6.30 -8.29
C LEU A 57 -1.92 -6.76 -9.24
N LYS A 58 -3.19 -6.58 -8.86
CA LYS A 58 -4.33 -6.93 -9.70
C LYS A 58 -4.31 -6.13 -11.02
N ALA A 59 -4.12 -4.82 -10.96
CA ALA A 59 -4.03 -3.96 -12.14
C ALA A 59 -2.85 -4.36 -13.05
N ALA A 60 -1.67 -4.58 -12.46
CA ALA A 60 -0.48 -5.00 -13.20
C ALA A 60 -0.68 -6.35 -13.88
N PHE A 61 -1.34 -7.29 -13.22
CA PHE A 61 -1.64 -8.60 -13.78
C PHE A 61 -2.63 -8.50 -14.95
N GLU A 62 -3.74 -7.78 -14.78
CA GLU A 62 -4.76 -7.60 -15.82
C GLU A 62 -4.19 -6.96 -17.09
N ILE A 63 -3.44 -5.87 -16.94
CA ILE A 63 -2.79 -5.20 -18.08
C ILE A 63 -1.66 -6.07 -18.65
N GLY A 64 -0.92 -6.76 -17.79
CA GLY A 64 0.21 -7.61 -18.16
C GLY A 64 -0.17 -8.78 -19.07
N LYS A 65 -1.39 -9.35 -18.93
CA LYS A 65 -1.89 -10.42 -19.81
C LYS A 65 -1.85 -10.02 -21.28
N PHE A 66 -2.33 -8.82 -21.62
CA PHE A 66 -2.35 -8.31 -23.00
C PHE A 66 -0.95 -8.14 -23.56
N LYS A 67 -0.07 -7.50 -22.78
CA LYS A 67 1.33 -7.31 -23.15
C LYS A 67 2.02 -8.64 -23.42
N TYR A 68 1.86 -9.60 -22.51
CA TYR A 68 2.48 -10.91 -22.63
C TYR A 68 1.96 -11.64 -23.86
N PHE A 69 0.63 -11.64 -24.07
CA PHE A 69 -0.02 -12.26 -25.23
C PHE A 69 0.55 -11.73 -26.55
N PHE A 70 0.55 -10.41 -26.75
CA PHE A 70 1.01 -9.81 -28.01
C PHE A 70 2.52 -9.92 -28.23
N ASN A 71 3.31 -9.95 -27.15
CA ASN A 71 4.77 -10.13 -27.25
C ASN A 71 5.17 -11.56 -27.65
N HIS A 72 4.34 -12.56 -27.34
CA HIS A 72 4.61 -13.98 -27.64
C HIS A 72 3.76 -14.52 -28.78
N LEU A 73 2.99 -13.66 -29.45
CA LEU A 73 2.21 -14.02 -30.62
C LEU A 73 3.15 -14.31 -31.79
N ASP A 74 3.12 -15.53 -32.33
CA ASP A 74 3.94 -15.92 -33.49
C ASP A 74 3.31 -15.39 -34.78
N ASP A 75 3.92 -14.34 -35.33
CA ASP A 75 3.40 -13.65 -36.51
C ASP A 75 3.25 -14.57 -37.74
N LYS A 76 3.97 -15.70 -37.80
CA LYS A 76 3.94 -16.62 -38.96
C LYS A 76 2.76 -17.60 -38.95
N LEU A 77 2.22 -17.89 -37.77
CA LEU A 77 1.11 -18.83 -37.55
C LEU A 77 -0.21 -18.14 -37.21
N THR A 78 -0.18 -16.82 -37.06
CA THR A 78 -1.30 -16.03 -36.55
C THR A 78 -2.22 -15.54 -37.67
N SER A 79 -3.54 -15.59 -37.44
CA SER A 79 -4.54 -15.06 -38.36
C SER A 79 -4.39 -13.54 -38.58
N GLU A 80 -4.68 -13.04 -39.79
CA GLU A 80 -4.60 -11.60 -40.13
C GLU A 80 -5.36 -10.69 -39.15
N ASP A 81 -6.51 -11.13 -38.64
CA ASP A 81 -7.30 -10.35 -37.68
C ASP A 81 -6.56 -10.10 -36.36
N LEU A 82 -5.83 -11.10 -35.86
CA LEU A 82 -5.04 -10.99 -34.62
C LEU A 82 -3.79 -10.13 -34.83
N LEU A 83 -3.21 -10.15 -36.04
CA LEU A 83 -2.11 -9.24 -36.40
C LEU A 83 -2.58 -7.79 -36.43
N ARG A 84 -3.80 -7.51 -36.93
CA ARG A 84 -4.40 -6.17 -36.88
C ARG A 84 -4.65 -5.71 -35.44
N GLU A 85 -5.13 -6.59 -34.58
CA GLU A 85 -5.28 -6.28 -33.15
C GLU A 85 -3.92 -6.03 -32.46
N LYS A 86 -2.87 -6.78 -32.83
CA LYS A 86 -1.50 -6.54 -32.34
C LYS A 86 -0.98 -5.16 -32.74
N GLU A 87 -1.18 -4.75 -34.00
CA GLU A 87 -0.82 -3.41 -34.46
C GLU A 87 -1.58 -2.32 -33.69
N LYS A 88 -2.89 -2.49 -33.49
CA LYS A 88 -3.69 -1.58 -32.66
C LYS A 88 -3.18 -1.50 -31.23
N TYR A 89 -2.85 -2.62 -30.62
CA TYR A 89 -2.27 -2.66 -29.27
C TYR A 89 -0.95 -1.90 -29.19
N LEU A 90 -0.05 -2.10 -30.14
CA LEU A 90 1.22 -1.37 -30.19
C LEU A 90 0.99 0.13 -30.38
N ASN A 91 0.03 0.52 -31.23
CA ASN A 91 -0.35 1.92 -31.46
C ASN A 91 -0.99 2.59 -30.24
N MET A 92 -1.54 1.82 -29.29
CA MET A 92 -2.05 2.38 -28.03
C MET A 92 -0.95 2.92 -27.12
N ASN A 93 0.32 2.58 -27.38
CA ASN A 93 1.51 3.01 -26.64
C ASN A 93 1.27 2.99 -25.12
N VAL A 94 0.90 1.80 -24.61
CA VAL A 94 0.68 1.60 -23.17
C VAL A 94 2.02 1.77 -22.48
N GLU A 95 2.27 2.98 -21.98
CA GLU A 95 3.55 3.33 -21.37
C GLU A 95 3.77 2.50 -20.10
N GLU A 96 4.97 1.93 -19.99
CA GLU A 96 5.45 1.44 -18.70
C GLU A 96 5.75 2.66 -17.83
N ALA A 97 5.29 2.63 -16.57
CA ALA A 97 5.68 3.62 -15.58
C ALA A 97 7.18 3.43 -15.24
N LYS A 98 8.05 4.12 -15.97
CA LYS A 98 9.52 4.07 -15.84
C LYS A 98 10.06 5.21 -14.98
N GLU A 99 9.34 6.33 -14.88
CA GLU A 99 9.80 7.51 -14.16
C GLU A 99 8.99 7.77 -12.90
N HIS A 100 9.69 8.16 -11.82
CA HIS A 100 9.07 8.60 -10.56
C HIS A 100 8.03 9.73 -10.77
N LYS A 101 8.17 10.54 -11.83
CA LYS A 101 7.23 11.62 -12.18
C LYS A 101 5.87 11.12 -12.69
N GLN A 102 5.78 9.87 -13.14
CA GLN A 102 4.53 9.23 -13.54
C GLN A 102 3.75 8.71 -12.31
N PHE A 103 4.40 8.62 -11.14
CA PHE A 103 3.73 8.33 -9.88
C PHE A 103 3.14 9.64 -9.33
N ILE A 104 1.81 9.73 -9.39
CA ILE A 104 1.01 10.91 -8.98
C ILE A 104 1.17 11.27 -7.48
N SER A 105 1.85 10.42 -6.70
CA SER A 105 2.09 10.60 -5.26
C SER A 105 2.84 11.88 -4.90
N LEU A 106 3.57 12.50 -5.83
CA LEU A 106 4.24 13.78 -5.58
C LEU A 106 3.31 15.00 -5.69
N ASN A 107 2.19 14.89 -6.40
CA ASN A 107 1.22 15.99 -6.60
C ASN A 107 -0.02 15.88 -5.70
N THR A 108 -0.15 14.82 -4.92
CA THR A 108 -1.37 14.45 -4.15
C THR A 108 -1.10 14.34 -2.65
N ARG A 109 -0.20 15.18 -2.11
CA ARG A 109 0.14 15.20 -0.67
C ARG A 109 -1.06 15.46 0.26
N GLU A 110 -2.21 15.89 -0.26
CA GLU A 110 -3.43 16.16 0.51
C GLU A 110 -4.54 15.12 0.31
N GLU A 111 -4.37 14.14 -0.58
CA GLU A 111 -5.43 13.17 -0.89
C GLU A 111 -5.37 11.97 0.05
N ASN A 112 -6.53 11.52 0.55
CA ASN A 112 -6.60 10.30 1.34
C ASN A 112 -6.35 9.07 0.44
N VAL A 113 -5.79 8.00 1.00
CA VAL A 113 -5.53 6.72 0.32
C VAL A 113 -6.75 6.23 -0.48
N SER A 114 -7.97 6.42 0.03
CA SER A 114 -9.20 6.01 -0.64
C SER A 114 -9.41 6.72 -1.99
N GLU A 115 -9.13 8.03 -2.05
CA GLU A 115 -9.29 8.83 -3.28
C GLU A 115 -8.23 8.47 -4.32
N ILE A 116 -7.00 8.21 -3.88
CA ILE A 116 -5.90 7.75 -4.73
C ILE A 116 -6.27 6.40 -5.35
N LEU A 117 -6.78 5.46 -4.55
CA LEU A 117 -7.20 4.15 -5.04
C LEU A 117 -8.35 4.24 -6.03
N GLU A 118 -9.34 5.11 -5.79
CA GLU A 118 -10.45 5.30 -6.72
C GLU A 118 -9.96 5.82 -8.07
N LYS A 119 -9.08 6.83 -8.08
CA LYS A 119 -8.50 7.36 -9.32
C LYS A 119 -7.67 6.32 -10.07
N GLN A 120 -6.90 5.52 -9.35
CA GLN A 120 -6.12 4.42 -9.93
C GLN A 120 -7.04 3.36 -10.53
N GLN A 121 -8.09 2.97 -9.83
CA GLN A 121 -9.07 2.01 -10.31
C GLN A 121 -9.79 2.53 -11.56
N GLN A 122 -10.25 3.78 -11.56
CA GLN A 122 -10.85 4.42 -12.72
C GLN A 122 -9.91 4.46 -13.92
N HIS A 123 -8.62 4.75 -13.70
CA HIS A 123 -7.63 4.74 -14.77
C HIS A 123 -7.48 3.33 -15.38
N VAL A 124 -7.38 2.31 -14.54
CA VAL A 124 -7.27 0.91 -14.96
C VAL A 124 -8.52 0.47 -15.71
N ASP A 125 -9.71 0.77 -15.19
CA ASP A 125 -10.98 0.41 -15.82
C ASP A 125 -11.13 1.06 -17.20
N ASN A 126 -10.75 2.34 -17.33
CA ASN A 126 -10.75 3.05 -18.61
C ASN A 126 -9.78 2.42 -19.60
N LEU A 127 -8.59 2.00 -19.15
CA LEU A 127 -7.61 1.33 -20.00
C LEU A 127 -8.10 -0.04 -20.46
N LEU A 128 -8.68 -0.85 -19.57
CA LEU A 128 -9.25 -2.15 -19.90
C LEU A 128 -10.46 -2.01 -20.84
N ALA A 129 -11.29 -0.98 -20.66
CA ALA A 129 -12.37 -0.66 -21.59
C ALA A 129 -11.83 -0.32 -22.98
N LYS A 130 -10.73 0.43 -23.07
CA LYS A 130 -10.05 0.72 -24.34
C LYS A 130 -9.50 -0.55 -24.99
N PHE A 131 -8.91 -1.47 -24.22
CA PHE A 131 -8.49 -2.77 -24.75
C PHE A 131 -9.66 -3.55 -25.30
N LYS A 132 -10.80 -3.61 -24.59
CA LYS A 132 -11.99 -4.28 -25.09
C LYS A 132 -12.53 -3.68 -26.39
N ALA A 133 -12.40 -2.37 -26.57
CA ALA A 133 -12.84 -1.69 -27.79
C ALA A 133 -11.89 -1.93 -28.98
N GLU A 134 -10.58 -1.90 -28.74
CA GLU A 134 -9.58 -1.95 -29.82
C GLU A 134 -9.12 -3.37 -30.17
N VAL A 135 -9.04 -4.25 -29.17
CA VAL A 135 -8.59 -5.65 -29.30
C VAL A 135 -9.64 -6.63 -28.72
N PRO A 136 -10.89 -6.61 -29.23
CA PRO A 136 -12.00 -7.36 -28.65
C PRO A 136 -11.77 -8.87 -28.63
N LYS A 137 -11.16 -9.45 -29.67
CA LYS A 137 -10.96 -10.92 -29.73
C LYS A 137 -10.00 -11.37 -28.64
N VAL A 138 -8.88 -10.66 -28.47
CA VAL A 138 -7.91 -10.96 -27.43
C VAL A 138 -8.49 -10.66 -26.05
N ALA A 139 -9.25 -9.57 -25.89
CA ALA A 139 -9.92 -9.26 -24.63
C ALA A 139 -10.91 -10.35 -24.21
N ASP A 140 -11.73 -10.86 -25.13
CA ASP A 140 -12.67 -11.94 -24.84
C ASP A 140 -11.93 -13.25 -24.54
N LEU A 141 -10.84 -13.56 -25.26
CA LEU A 141 -9.99 -14.73 -25.00
C LEU A 141 -9.39 -14.70 -23.58
N LEU A 142 -8.81 -13.58 -23.17
CA LEU A 142 -8.14 -13.42 -21.88
C LEU A 142 -9.09 -13.32 -20.68
N ASN A 143 -10.38 -13.11 -20.94
CA ASN A 143 -11.45 -13.06 -19.93
C ASN A 143 -12.28 -14.34 -19.87
N ALA A 144 -12.12 -15.27 -20.83
CA ALA A 144 -12.85 -16.53 -20.89
C ALA A 144 -12.21 -17.67 -20.07
N THR A 145 -10.97 -17.47 -19.61
CA THR A 145 -10.24 -18.34 -18.66
C THR A 145 -10.40 -17.88 -17.23
#